data_AF-A0A9X8M7K7-F1
#
_entry.id   AF-A0A9X8M7K7-F1
#
_cell.length_a   1.000
_cell.length_b   1.000
_cell.length_c   1.000
_cell.angle_alpha   90.00
_cell.angle_beta   90.00
_cell.angle_gamma   90.00
#
_symmetry.space_group_name_H-M   'P 1'
#
loop_
_entity.id
_entity.type
_entity.pdbx_description
1 polymer ?
#
loop_
_entity_poly.entity_id
_entity_poly.type
_entity_poly.pdbx_seq_one_letter_code
_entity_poly.pdbx_strand_id
1 'polypeptide(L)'
;MEISSNSKKFNVLFVKSSVPVYFPVLEEAIFNSLKKAIGDVTMVTYENLVKTALEIQPSLIIVFHGFEEGISKGIQDLKQYNFKTALWLTDDPHFTDITKNLVLDYDYIFTQDTGCIDFYKKLGCNHVFYLPLAAEPPAYTPIFREVDYMYDISFIGTAFDNRLAFIDSISEYLLTKNTLIIGANWNKLKSYELLKEKIVPLPFLVYENNK
;
A
#
# COMPACT_ATOMS: atom_id res chain seq x y z
N MET A 1 29.67 -30.31 -26.87
CA MET A 1 28.65 -29.31 -27.24
C MET A 1 27.80 -29.11 -26.00
N GLU A 2 28.29 -28.26 -25.08
CA GLU A 2 27.57 -27.95 -23.85
C GLU A 2 26.45 -26.97 -24.19
N ILE A 3 25.21 -27.42 -23.99
CA ILE A 3 24.04 -26.55 -24.06
C ILE A 3 24.11 -25.71 -22.78
N SER A 4 24.61 -24.49 -22.89
CA SER A 4 24.50 -23.50 -21.83
C SER A 4 23.02 -23.12 -21.70
N SER A 5 22.29 -23.79 -20.82
CA SER A 5 21.01 -23.27 -20.32
C SER A 5 21.33 -22.10 -19.40
N ASN A 6 21.64 -20.94 -19.98
CA ASN A 6 21.76 -19.70 -19.24
C ASN A 6 20.34 -19.24 -18.90
N SER A 7 19.72 -19.88 -17.89
CA SER A 7 18.44 -19.41 -17.37
C SER A 7 18.68 -18.01 -16.83
N LYS A 8 18.21 -17.00 -17.57
CA LYS A 8 18.32 -15.59 -17.17
C LYS A 8 17.80 -15.50 -15.74
N LYS A 9 18.64 -15.04 -14.81
CA LYS A 9 18.27 -14.89 -13.40
C LYS A 9 17.05 -13.97 -13.33
N PHE A 10 15.99 -14.42 -12.66
CA PHE A 10 14.77 -13.64 -12.54
C PHE A 10 15.06 -12.37 -11.74
N ASN A 11 14.84 -11.22 -12.36
CA ASN A 11 15.07 -9.90 -11.78
C ASN A 11 13.82 -9.02 -11.90
N VAL A 12 13.62 -8.17 -10.90
CA VAL A 12 12.44 -7.30 -10.80
C VAL A 12 12.83 -5.84 -10.80
N LEU A 13 12.10 -5.04 -11.57
CA LEU A 13 12.08 -3.58 -11.45
C LEU A 13 10.83 -3.16 -10.67
N PHE A 14 11.00 -2.68 -9.45
CA PHE A 14 9.92 -2.18 -8.60
C PHE A 14 9.79 -0.65 -8.75
N VAL A 15 8.62 -0.19 -9.18
CA VAL A 15 8.33 1.23 -9.44
C VAL A 15 7.53 1.79 -8.28
N LYS A 16 8.09 2.82 -7.64
CA LYS A 16 7.45 3.55 -6.54
C LYS A 16 6.22 4.31 -7.04
N SER A 17 5.27 4.52 -6.14
CA SER A 17 3.98 5.17 -6.38
C SER A 17 4.03 6.69 -6.60
N SER A 18 5.11 7.33 -6.14
CA SER A 18 5.23 8.80 -5.98
C SER A 18 4.30 9.43 -4.94
N VAL A 19 3.53 8.63 -4.19
CA VAL A 19 2.67 9.12 -3.11
C VAL A 19 3.53 9.40 -1.87
N PRO A 20 3.43 10.59 -1.26
CA PRO A 20 4.23 10.93 -0.09
C PRO A 20 3.68 10.29 1.20
N VAL A 21 4.39 10.54 2.32
CA VAL A 21 3.99 10.21 3.70
C VAL A 21 4.11 8.72 4.05
N TYR A 22 3.11 7.89 3.74
CA TYR A 22 3.02 6.52 4.26
C TYR A 22 3.46 5.45 3.25
N PHE A 23 3.33 5.72 1.94
CA PHE A 23 3.79 4.79 0.91
C PHE A 23 5.30 4.58 0.88
N PRO A 24 6.18 5.57 1.16
CA PRO A 24 7.62 5.31 1.17
C PRO A 24 8.05 4.20 2.13
N VAL A 25 7.42 4.11 3.31
CA VAL A 25 7.71 3.04 4.29
C VAL A 25 7.23 1.68 3.78
N LEU A 26 6.02 1.63 3.20
CA LEU A 26 5.48 0.40 2.61
C LEU A 26 6.32 -0.07 1.42
N GLU A 27 6.73 0.85 0.54
CA GLU A 27 7.57 0.58 -0.62
C GLU A 27 8.93 0.01 -0.21
N GLU A 28 9.54 0.55 0.84
CA GLU A 28 10.79 0.03 1.40
C GLU A 28 10.62 -1.38 1.98
N ALA A 29 9.56 -1.61 2.75
CA ALA A 29 9.25 -2.93 3.32
C ALA A 29 8.99 -3.98 2.22
N ILE A 30 8.25 -3.61 1.17
CA ILE A 30 7.98 -4.46 0.00
C ILE A 30 9.28 -4.74 -0.74
N PHE A 31 10.09 -3.71 -1.01
CA PHE A 31 11.38 -3.86 -1.69
C PHE A 31 12.32 -4.81 -0.94
N ASN A 32 12.44 -4.64 0.38
CA ASN A 32 13.28 -5.50 1.23
C ASN A 32 12.76 -6.95 1.23
N SER A 33 11.45 -7.14 1.27
CA SER A 33 10.82 -8.46 1.21
C SER A 33 11.03 -9.14 -0.14
N LEU A 34 10.88 -8.40 -1.25
CA LEU A 34 11.19 -8.89 -2.60
C LEU A 34 12.68 -9.25 -2.70
N LYS A 35 13.59 -8.39 -2.24
CA LYS A 35 15.03 -8.69 -2.22
C LYS A 35 15.33 -9.97 -1.44
N LYS A 36 14.69 -10.19 -0.31
CA LYS A 36 14.86 -11.43 0.46
C LYS A 36 14.35 -12.67 -0.29
N ALA A 37 13.26 -12.53 -1.04
CA ALA A 37 12.63 -13.64 -1.76
C ALA A 37 13.34 -14.00 -3.09
N ILE A 38 13.76 -13.01 -3.88
CA ILE A 38 14.29 -13.21 -5.24
C ILE A 38 15.73 -12.71 -5.45
N GLY A 39 16.27 -11.93 -4.51
CA GLY A 39 17.63 -11.39 -4.56
C GLY A 39 17.79 -10.18 -5.49
N ASP A 40 17.44 -10.33 -6.77
CA ASP A 40 17.71 -9.32 -7.81
C ASP A 40 16.51 -8.37 -8.00
N VAL A 41 16.52 -7.28 -7.25
CA VAL A 41 15.47 -6.25 -7.29
C VAL A 41 16.09 -4.87 -7.35
N THR A 42 15.65 -4.08 -8.32
CA THR A 42 15.96 -2.65 -8.43
C THR A 42 14.71 -1.85 -8.19
N MET A 43 14.76 -0.86 -7.30
CA MET A 43 13.65 0.06 -7.04
C MET A 43 13.92 1.41 -7.70
N VAL A 44 12.92 1.96 -8.38
CA VAL A 44 13.02 3.22 -9.12
C VAL A 44 11.81 4.11 -8.90
N THR A 45 12.01 5.41 -9.10
CA THR A 45 10.92 6.37 -9.33
C THR A 45 10.54 6.38 -10.81
N TYR A 46 9.41 7.02 -11.15
CA TYR A 46 8.92 7.05 -12.53
C TYR A 46 9.88 7.75 -13.50
N GLU A 47 10.66 8.75 -13.04
CA GLU A 47 11.61 9.49 -13.88
C GLU A 47 12.73 8.58 -14.42
N ASN A 48 13.05 7.51 -13.68
CA ASN A 48 14.08 6.54 -14.06
C ASN A 48 13.50 5.25 -14.65
N LEU A 49 12.18 5.07 -14.67
CA LEU A 49 11.51 3.83 -15.09
C LEU A 49 11.99 3.34 -16.46
N VAL A 50 11.81 4.16 -17.50
CA VAL A 50 12.12 3.76 -18.88
C VAL A 50 13.61 3.47 -19.05
N LYS A 51 14.46 4.39 -18.58
CA LYS A 51 15.92 4.26 -18.66
C LYS A 51 16.40 2.96 -17.99
N THR A 52 16.01 2.75 -16.73
CA THR A 52 16.46 1.58 -15.98
C THR A 52 15.89 0.28 -16.54
N ALA A 53 14.63 0.26 -17.00
CA ALA A 53 14.06 -0.93 -17.64
C ALA A 53 14.85 -1.36 -18.89
N LEU A 54 15.24 -0.40 -19.74
CA LEU A 54 16.03 -0.68 -20.93
C LEU A 54 17.46 -1.12 -20.61
N GLU A 55 18.05 -0.58 -19.53
CA GLU A 55 19.40 -0.95 -19.08
C GLU A 55 19.45 -2.35 -18.46
N ILE A 56 18.56 -2.67 -17.51
CA ILE A 56 18.63 -3.92 -16.73
C ILE A 56 17.82 -5.07 -17.32
N GLN A 57 16.97 -4.78 -18.32
CA GLN A 57 16.11 -5.73 -19.02
C GLN A 57 15.36 -6.68 -18.05
N PRO A 58 14.51 -6.12 -17.15
CA PRO A 58 13.91 -6.87 -16.06
C PRO A 58 12.98 -7.98 -16.57
N SER A 59 12.88 -9.05 -15.79
CA SER A 59 11.97 -10.17 -16.06
C SER A 59 10.52 -9.80 -15.74
N LEU A 60 10.33 -8.87 -14.79
CA LEU A 60 9.04 -8.32 -14.40
C LEU A 60 9.21 -6.88 -13.90
N ILE A 61 8.33 -5.99 -14.36
CA ILE A 61 8.17 -4.64 -13.82
C ILE A 61 6.94 -4.65 -12.90
N ILE A 62 7.10 -4.29 -11.64
CA ILE A 62 6.01 -4.18 -10.67
C ILE A 62 5.78 -2.70 -10.38
N VAL A 63 4.60 -2.18 -10.72
CA VAL A 63 4.16 -0.83 -10.40
C VAL A 63 3.30 -0.86 -9.14
N PHE A 64 3.71 -0.09 -8.13
CA PHE A 64 2.93 0.08 -6.90
C PHE A 64 1.99 1.29 -7.01
N HIS A 65 0.70 1.09 -6.76
CA HIS A 65 -0.41 2.07 -6.86
C HIS A 65 -0.69 2.60 -8.28
N GLY A 66 0.31 3.16 -8.97
CA GLY A 66 0.27 3.46 -10.41
C GLY A 66 -0.51 4.71 -10.83
N PHE A 67 -0.98 5.55 -9.90
CA PHE A 67 -1.78 6.74 -10.23
C PHE A 67 -0.96 7.92 -10.78
N GLU A 68 0.36 7.93 -10.56
CA GLU A 68 1.24 8.95 -11.11
C GLU A 68 1.27 8.89 -12.65
N GLU A 69 0.94 9.99 -13.32
CA GLU A 69 0.84 10.06 -14.79
C GLU A 69 2.15 9.69 -15.47
N GLY A 70 3.29 10.07 -14.88
CA GLY A 70 4.61 9.72 -15.37
C GLY A 70 4.87 8.20 -15.42
N ILE A 71 4.28 7.43 -14.51
CA ILE A 71 4.35 5.97 -14.53
C ILE A 71 3.56 5.43 -15.73
N SER A 72 2.32 5.89 -15.89
CA SER A 72 1.46 5.47 -17.00
C SER A 72 2.12 5.72 -18.35
N LYS A 73 2.69 6.92 -18.54
CA LYS A 73 3.47 7.24 -19.75
C LYS A 73 4.68 6.32 -19.92
N GLY A 74 5.44 6.09 -18.86
CA GLY A 74 6.60 5.18 -18.92
C GLY A 74 6.22 3.75 -19.31
N ILE A 75 5.10 3.23 -18.80
CA ILE A 75 4.59 1.91 -19.19
C ILE A 75 4.15 1.89 -20.66
N GLN A 76 3.49 2.93 -21.17
CA GLN A 76 3.17 3.04 -22.60
C GLN A 76 4.43 3.04 -23.48
N ASP A 77 5.44 3.84 -23.12
CA ASP A 77 6.71 3.92 -23.86
C ASP A 77 7.44 2.56 -23.92
N LEU A 78 7.24 1.73 -22.88
CA LEU A 78 7.84 0.41 -22.75
C LEU A 78 7.08 -0.71 -23.47
N LYS A 79 5.84 -0.50 -23.96
CA LYS A 79 5.01 -1.55 -24.60
C LYS A 79 5.70 -2.22 -25.79
N GLN A 80 6.47 -1.47 -26.56
CA GLN A 80 7.19 -1.99 -27.74
C GLN A 80 8.33 -2.97 -27.39
N TYR A 81 8.79 -3.01 -26.14
CA TYR A 81 9.90 -3.85 -25.69
C TYR A 81 9.44 -5.17 -25.07
N ASN A 82 8.13 -5.42 -25.00
CA ASN A 82 7.53 -6.68 -24.54
C ASN A 82 7.96 -7.10 -23.12
N PHE A 83 8.16 -6.14 -22.22
CA PHE A 83 8.35 -6.40 -20.80
C PHE A 83 7.08 -6.96 -20.17
N LYS A 84 7.24 -7.87 -19.20
CA LYS A 84 6.12 -8.27 -18.35
C LYS A 84 5.87 -7.22 -17.28
N THR A 85 4.61 -6.82 -17.14
CA THR A 85 4.22 -5.75 -16.22
C THR A 85 3.15 -6.22 -15.23
N ALA A 86 3.27 -5.77 -13.99
CA ALA A 86 2.27 -5.98 -12.95
C ALA A 86 1.89 -4.65 -12.30
N LEU A 87 0.60 -4.45 -12.05
CA LEU A 87 0.08 -3.34 -11.28
C LEU A 87 -0.45 -3.84 -9.94
N TRP A 88 0.03 -3.26 -8.84
CA TRP A 88 -0.45 -3.54 -7.49
C TRP A 88 -1.26 -2.38 -6.93
N LEU A 89 -2.58 -2.54 -6.91
CA LEU A 89 -3.55 -1.56 -6.47
C LEU A 89 -3.75 -1.58 -4.95
N THR A 90 -3.70 -0.39 -4.35
CA THR A 90 -3.68 -0.19 -2.89
C THR A 90 -4.94 0.48 -2.33
N ASP A 91 -5.90 0.83 -3.17
CA ASP A 91 -7.08 1.59 -2.73
C ASP A 91 -8.39 1.11 -3.37
N ASP A 92 -8.37 -0.09 -3.94
CA ASP A 92 -9.60 -0.75 -4.38
C ASP A 92 -10.53 -0.98 -3.19
N PRO A 93 -11.87 -0.82 -3.36
CA PRO A 93 -12.59 -0.51 -4.60
C PRO A 93 -12.84 1.00 -4.84
N HIS A 94 -12.23 1.88 -4.05
CA HIS A 94 -12.60 3.30 -3.96
C HIS A 94 -12.36 4.10 -5.24
N PHE A 95 -11.43 3.66 -6.08
CA PHE A 95 -11.01 4.35 -7.31
C PHE A 95 -11.27 3.53 -8.58
N THR A 96 -12.25 2.64 -8.54
CA THR A 96 -12.61 1.77 -9.68
C THR A 96 -13.03 2.51 -10.94
N ASP A 97 -13.46 3.76 -10.81
CA ASP A 97 -13.74 4.68 -11.93
C ASP A 97 -12.46 5.10 -12.69
N ILE A 98 -11.32 5.17 -12.00
CA ILE A 98 -10.00 5.46 -12.55
C ILE A 98 -9.27 4.17 -12.94
N THR A 99 -9.18 3.22 -12.01
CA THR A 99 -8.37 2.00 -12.16
C THR A 99 -8.86 1.11 -13.29
N LYS A 100 -10.16 1.14 -13.63
CA LYS A 100 -10.72 0.40 -14.78
C LYS A 100 -10.01 0.66 -16.11
N ASN A 101 -9.41 1.85 -16.27
CA ASN A 101 -8.63 2.19 -17.45
C ASN A 101 -7.15 1.83 -17.26
N LEU A 102 -6.61 2.13 -16.08
CA LEU A 102 -5.20 1.90 -15.73
C LEU A 102 -4.81 0.41 -15.85
N VAL A 103 -5.66 -0.50 -15.37
CA VAL A 103 -5.42 -1.95 -15.38
C VAL A 103 -5.24 -2.55 -16.77
N LEU A 104 -5.71 -1.88 -17.83
CA LEU A 104 -5.63 -2.41 -19.20
C LEU A 104 -4.23 -2.33 -19.80
N ASP A 105 -3.31 -1.62 -19.15
CA ASP A 105 -1.92 -1.46 -19.60
C ASP A 105 -0.96 -2.49 -19.03
N TYR A 106 -1.45 -3.43 -18.22
CA TYR A 106 -0.64 -4.38 -17.45
C TYR A 106 -1.00 -5.84 -17.73
N ASP A 107 0.01 -6.73 -17.71
CA ASP A 107 -0.22 -8.18 -17.87
C ASP A 107 -0.87 -8.82 -16.64
N TYR A 108 -0.50 -8.33 -15.45
CA TYR A 108 -0.90 -8.86 -14.15
C TYR A 108 -1.46 -7.77 -13.25
N ILE A 109 -2.60 -8.03 -12.63
CA ILE A 109 -3.25 -7.11 -11.70
C ILE A 109 -3.32 -7.75 -10.31
N PHE A 110 -2.83 -7.01 -9.32
CA PHE A 110 -2.93 -7.35 -7.91
C PHE A 110 -3.87 -6.36 -7.23
N THR A 111 -4.93 -6.87 -6.62
CA THR A 111 -5.94 -6.06 -5.91
C THR A 111 -6.07 -6.53 -4.47
N GLN A 112 -6.38 -5.62 -3.55
CA GLN A 112 -6.68 -5.94 -2.16
C GLN A 112 -8.16 -6.18 -1.90
N ASP A 113 -9.01 -6.09 -2.92
CA ASP A 113 -10.44 -6.33 -2.80
C ASP A 113 -10.83 -7.52 -3.68
N THR A 114 -11.37 -8.58 -3.06
CA THR A 114 -11.77 -9.78 -3.80
C THR A 114 -12.92 -9.52 -4.77
N GLY A 115 -13.77 -8.53 -4.51
CA GLY A 115 -14.84 -8.09 -5.40
C GLY A 115 -14.33 -7.40 -6.66
N CYS A 116 -13.15 -6.78 -6.61
CA CYS A 116 -12.51 -6.17 -7.77
C CYS A 116 -11.93 -7.21 -8.77
N ILE A 117 -11.75 -8.47 -8.37
CA ILE A 117 -11.20 -9.52 -9.24
C ILE A 117 -12.08 -9.74 -10.47
N ASP A 118 -13.36 -10.05 -10.25
CA ASP A 118 -14.29 -10.30 -11.33
C ASP A 118 -14.60 -9.03 -12.12
N PHE A 119 -14.56 -7.87 -11.45
CA PHE A 119 -14.69 -6.57 -12.09
C PHE A 119 -13.61 -6.37 -13.15
N TYR A 120 -12.33 -6.51 -12.80
CA TYR A 120 -11.23 -6.33 -13.77
C TYR A 120 -11.16 -7.44 -14.82
N LYS A 121 -11.49 -8.70 -14.47
CA LYS A 121 -11.58 -9.78 -15.47
C LYS A 121 -12.61 -9.49 -16.55
N LYS A 122 -13.76 -8.92 -16.19
CA LYS A 122 -14.80 -8.51 -17.16
C LYS A 122 -14.36 -7.38 -18.09
N LEU A 123 -13.35 -6.60 -17.70
CA LEU A 123 -12.75 -5.56 -18.55
C LEU A 123 -11.69 -6.11 -19.51
N GLY A 124 -11.36 -7.40 -19.42
CA GLY A 124 -10.39 -8.07 -20.29
C GLY A 124 -9.04 -8.38 -19.63
N CYS A 125 -8.87 -8.10 -18.33
CA CYS A 125 -7.66 -8.48 -17.61
C CYS A 125 -7.65 -10.00 -17.34
N ASN A 126 -6.75 -10.73 -18.02
CA ASN A 126 -6.70 -12.20 -17.91
C ASN A 126 -6.11 -12.70 -16.58
N HIS A 127 -5.19 -11.93 -15.98
CA HIS A 127 -4.50 -12.32 -14.75
C HIS A 127 -4.76 -11.30 -13.65
N VAL A 128 -5.77 -11.59 -12.82
CA VAL A 128 -6.15 -10.74 -11.70
C VAL A 128 -6.14 -11.58 -10.43
N PHE A 129 -5.39 -11.13 -9.42
CA PHE A 129 -5.15 -11.86 -8.19
C PHE A 129 -5.41 -10.99 -6.96
N TYR A 130 -5.92 -11.62 -5.92
CA TYR A 130 -5.96 -11.03 -4.60
C TYR A 130 -4.54 -10.98 -4.02
N LEU A 131 -4.08 -9.79 -3.65
CA LEU A 131 -2.82 -9.58 -2.93
C LEU A 131 -2.95 -8.34 -2.02
N PRO A 132 -3.29 -8.55 -0.74
CA PRO A 132 -3.39 -7.46 0.22
C PRO A 132 -2.01 -6.99 0.67
N LEU A 133 -1.96 -5.79 1.25
CA LEU A 133 -0.79 -5.35 2.00
C LEU A 133 -0.61 -6.21 3.26
N ALA A 134 0.63 -6.33 3.72
CA ALA A 134 0.99 -7.09 4.91
C ALA A 134 1.78 -6.23 5.90
N ALA A 135 1.79 -6.65 7.16
CA ALA A 135 2.61 -6.03 8.18
C ALA A 135 4.09 -6.36 7.97
N GLU A 136 4.97 -5.39 8.21
CA GLU A 136 6.43 -5.59 8.26
C GLU A 136 6.80 -6.25 9.60
N PRO A 137 7.15 -7.56 9.65
CA PRO A 137 7.25 -8.26 10.92
C PRO A 137 8.20 -7.62 11.95
N PRO A 138 9.38 -7.09 11.57
CA PRO A 138 10.23 -6.34 12.51
C PRO A 138 9.56 -5.16 13.20
N ALA A 139 8.63 -4.46 12.52
CA ALA A 139 7.91 -3.32 13.08
C ALA A 139 6.73 -3.75 13.99
N TYR A 140 6.19 -4.96 13.79
CA TYR A 140 4.98 -5.45 14.47
C TYR A 140 5.22 -6.71 15.31
N THR A 141 6.44 -6.90 15.81
CA THR A 141 6.76 -8.01 16.73
C THR A 141 6.41 -7.61 18.16
N PRO A 142 5.80 -8.50 18.97
CA PRO A 142 5.55 -8.22 20.39
C PRO A 142 6.85 -7.85 21.11
N ILE A 143 6.86 -6.69 21.75
CA ILE A 143 7.95 -6.25 22.61
C ILE A 143 7.50 -6.50 24.05
N PHE A 144 8.18 -7.39 24.77
CA PHE A 144 7.97 -7.53 26.22
C PHE A 144 8.38 -6.23 26.91
N ARG A 145 7.45 -5.60 27.64
CA ARG A 145 7.72 -4.38 28.42
C ARG A 145 7.27 -4.61 29.86
N GLU A 146 7.90 -3.94 30.83
CA GLU A 146 7.55 -4.11 32.25
C GLU A 146 6.09 -3.71 32.58
N VAL A 147 5.45 -2.92 31.71
CA VAL A 147 4.02 -2.57 31.80
C VAL A 147 3.32 -3.09 30.54
N ASP A 148 2.79 -4.31 30.63
CA ASP A 148 2.19 -5.01 29.49
C ASP A 148 0.79 -4.49 29.10
N TYR A 149 0.12 -3.69 29.94
CA TYR A 149 -1.27 -3.30 29.72
C TYR A 149 -1.54 -1.83 30.07
N MET A 150 -1.65 -0.98 29.04
CA MET A 150 -1.91 0.46 29.20
C MET A 150 -3.34 0.87 28.83
N TYR A 151 -4.04 0.16 27.94
CA TYR A 151 -5.37 0.53 27.44
C TYR A 151 -6.20 -0.72 27.15
N ASP A 152 -7.50 -0.67 27.44
CA ASP A 152 -8.48 -1.72 27.07
C ASP A 152 -8.82 -1.66 25.58
N ILE A 153 -8.88 -0.44 25.03
CA ILE A 153 -9.31 -0.18 23.66
C ILE A 153 -8.43 0.93 23.10
N SER A 154 -7.85 0.73 21.93
CA SER A 154 -7.15 1.78 21.18
C SER A 154 -7.71 1.93 19.77
N PHE A 155 -7.93 3.18 19.36
CA PHE A 155 -8.27 3.56 17.99
C PHE A 155 -7.19 4.48 17.43
N ILE A 156 -6.50 4.03 16.40
CA ILE A 156 -5.39 4.77 15.77
C ILE A 156 -5.79 5.10 14.34
N GLY A 157 -5.88 6.39 13.99
CA GLY A 157 -6.08 6.84 12.62
C GLY A 157 -6.91 8.11 12.50
N THR A 158 -7.21 8.47 11.25
CA THR A 158 -8.02 9.66 10.93
C THR A 158 -9.51 9.41 11.15
N ALA A 159 -10.19 10.40 11.71
CA ALA A 159 -11.64 10.41 11.93
C ALA A 159 -12.41 10.76 10.63
N PHE A 160 -12.56 9.77 9.75
CA PHE A 160 -13.48 9.85 8.61
C PHE A 160 -14.94 9.75 9.07
N ASP A 161 -15.90 10.22 8.27
CA ASP A 161 -17.31 10.32 8.66
C ASP A 161 -17.90 9.00 9.15
N ASN A 162 -17.55 7.87 8.51
CA ASN A 162 -17.97 6.55 8.94
C ASN A 162 -17.39 6.16 10.32
N ARG A 163 -16.15 6.56 10.61
CA ARG A 163 -15.49 6.31 11.90
C ARG A 163 -16.03 7.24 12.98
N LEU A 164 -16.31 8.50 12.65
CA LEU A 164 -16.98 9.44 13.56
C LEU A 164 -18.35 8.89 13.97
N ALA A 165 -19.17 8.49 13.00
CA ALA A 165 -20.49 7.91 13.25
C ALA A 165 -20.42 6.65 14.12
N PHE A 166 -19.44 5.76 13.84
CA PHE A 166 -19.22 4.58 14.66
C PHE A 166 -18.81 4.93 16.10
N ILE A 167 -17.81 5.77 16.30
CA ILE A 167 -17.33 6.15 17.65
C ILE A 167 -18.40 6.90 18.44
N ASP A 168 -19.14 7.82 17.83
CA ASP A 168 -20.27 8.50 18.47
C ASP A 168 -21.30 7.47 18.97
N SER A 169 -21.59 6.42 18.18
CA SER A 169 -22.58 5.38 18.51
C SER A 169 -22.22 4.49 19.70
N ILE A 170 -20.93 4.42 20.08
CA ILE A 170 -20.44 3.60 21.20
C ILE A 170 -19.76 4.45 22.29
N SER A 171 -19.92 5.77 22.25
CA SER A 171 -19.17 6.71 23.08
C SER A 171 -19.35 6.49 24.59
N GLU A 172 -20.57 6.19 25.05
CA GLU A 172 -20.82 5.85 26.46
C GLU A 172 -20.09 4.58 26.90
N TYR A 173 -20.02 3.56 26.05
CA TYR A 173 -19.27 2.34 26.35
C TYR A 173 -17.76 2.62 26.43
N LEU A 174 -17.21 3.40 25.48
CA LEU A 174 -15.80 3.80 25.48
C LEU A 174 -15.43 4.62 26.72
N LEU A 175 -16.38 5.37 27.28
CA LEU A 175 -16.17 6.11 28.53
C LEU A 175 -15.85 5.19 29.71
N THR A 176 -16.53 4.03 29.77
CA THR A 176 -16.35 3.02 30.84
C THR A 176 -15.05 2.23 30.76
N LYS A 177 -14.31 2.34 29.65
CA LYS A 177 -13.06 1.62 29.39
C LYS A 177 -11.85 2.54 29.48
N ASN A 178 -10.69 1.98 29.75
CA ASN A 178 -9.43 2.69 29.56
C ASN A 178 -9.12 2.80 28.06
N THR A 179 -9.77 3.75 27.40
CA THR A 179 -9.72 3.94 25.94
C THR A 179 -8.70 4.99 25.55
N LEU A 180 -7.96 4.75 24.46
CA LEU A 180 -7.15 5.74 23.75
C LEU A 180 -7.67 5.92 22.32
N ILE A 181 -7.92 7.14 21.90
CA ILE A 181 -8.22 7.50 20.51
C ILE A 181 -7.14 8.47 20.05
N ILE A 182 -6.40 8.13 19.01
CA ILE A 182 -5.29 8.92 18.51
C ILE A 182 -5.39 9.16 17.01
N GLY A 183 -5.13 10.39 16.58
CA GLY A 183 -5.07 10.76 15.16
C GLY A 183 -5.77 12.08 14.84
N ALA A 184 -5.98 12.31 13.55
CA ALA A 184 -6.52 13.58 13.07
C ALA A 184 -8.05 13.63 13.09
N ASN A 185 -8.58 14.84 13.25
CA ASN A 185 -10.00 15.19 13.11
C ASN A 185 -10.97 14.60 14.17
N TRP A 186 -10.47 13.97 15.23
CA TRP A 186 -11.33 13.42 16.30
C TRP A 186 -12.10 14.49 17.09
N ASN A 187 -11.69 15.76 16.98
CA ASN A 187 -12.43 16.91 17.52
C ASN A 187 -13.79 17.15 16.83
N LYS A 188 -14.10 16.43 15.74
CA LYS A 188 -15.38 16.50 15.03
C LYS A 188 -16.47 15.59 15.61
N LEU A 189 -16.14 14.77 16.61
CA LEU A 189 -17.13 13.90 17.26
C LEU A 189 -18.27 14.73 17.86
N LYS A 190 -19.50 14.24 17.74
CA LYS A 190 -20.63 14.82 18.49
C LYS A 190 -20.44 14.61 19.99
N SER A 191 -19.86 13.47 20.37
CA SER A 191 -19.50 13.15 21.75
C SER A 191 -18.10 13.62 22.15
N TYR A 192 -17.53 14.63 21.47
CA TYR A 192 -16.14 15.05 21.73
C TYR A 192 -15.89 15.41 23.20
N GLU A 193 -16.75 16.23 23.80
CA GLU A 193 -16.59 16.64 25.21
C GLU A 193 -16.63 15.46 26.19
N LEU A 194 -17.38 14.40 25.85
CA LEU A 194 -17.47 13.18 26.66
C LEU A 194 -16.16 12.38 26.63
N LEU A 195 -15.49 12.36 25.48
CA LEU A 195 -14.32 11.53 25.22
C LEU A 195 -13.00 12.32 25.17
N LYS A 196 -13.01 13.64 25.40
CA LYS A 196 -11.84 14.50 25.19
C LYS A 196 -10.59 14.05 25.92
N GLU A 197 -10.72 13.58 27.17
CA GLU A 197 -9.59 13.09 27.98
C GLU A 197 -9.02 11.76 27.48
N LYS A 198 -9.70 11.12 26.52
CA LYS A 198 -9.29 9.87 25.88
C LYS A 198 -8.77 10.10 24.46
N ILE A 199 -8.82 11.33 23.96
CA ILE A 199 -8.44 11.70 22.60
C ILE A 199 -7.09 12.41 22.60
N VAL A 200 -6.13 11.87 21.86
CA VAL A 200 -4.84 12.48 21.55
C VAL A 200 -4.87 12.94 20.10
N PRO A 201 -5.12 14.24 19.82
CA PRO A 201 -5.14 14.73 18.45
C PRO A 201 -3.72 14.72 17.86
N LEU A 202 -3.59 14.21 16.65
CA LEU A 202 -2.38 14.36 15.83
C LEU A 202 -2.71 15.11 14.55
N PRO A 203 -1.74 15.86 13.97
CA PRO A 203 -1.97 16.50 12.69
C PRO A 203 -2.23 15.48 11.60
N PHE A 204 -3.04 15.85 10.60
CA PHE A 204 -3.33 14.97 9.48
C PHE A 204 -2.04 14.66 8.70
N LEU A 205 -1.78 13.37 8.49
CA LEU A 205 -0.60 12.87 7.78
C LEU A 205 0.75 13.27 8.40
N VAL A 206 0.77 13.65 9.67
CA VAL A 206 2.02 13.86 10.42
C VAL A 206 2.15 12.75 11.45
N TYR A 207 3.09 11.85 11.20
CA TYR A 207 3.50 10.82 12.13
C TYR A 207 4.93 11.16 12.52
N GLU A 208 5.11 11.85 13.65
CA GLU A 208 6.45 12.08 14.17
C GLU A 208 7.07 10.73 14.51
N ASN A 209 8.24 10.45 13.93
CA ASN A 209 9.11 9.40 14.41
C ASN A 209 9.67 9.87 15.76
N ASN A 210 8.89 9.71 16.83
CA ASN A 210 9.45 9.79 18.17
C ASN A 210 10.39 8.58 18.32
N LYS A 211 11.67 8.84 18.10
CA LYS A 211 12.78 7.93 18.42
C LYS A 211 12.82 7.66 19.92
#